data_AF-A0A380LK59-F1
#
_entry.id   AF-A0A380LK59-F1
#
_cell.length_a   1.000
_cell.length_b   1.000
_cell.length_c   1.000
_cell.angle_alpha   90.00
_cell.angle_beta   90.00
_cell.angle_gamma   90.00
#
_symmetry.space_group_name_H-M   'P 1'
#
loop_
_entity.id
_entity.type
_entity.pdbx_description
1 polymer ?
#
loop_
_entity_poly.entity_id
_entity_poly.type
_entity_poly.pdbx_seq_one_letter_code
_entity_poly.pdbx_strand_id
1 'polypeptide(L)' 'MSAIDELKSISTKKHVVTSIEYDCPSQEKEDEVFDTVQGILKHHLDEVAKITYDLETENKVKVEVTQNL' A
#
# COMPACT_ATOMS: atom_id res chain seq x y z
N MET A 1 -11.53 -17.75 3.19
CA MET A 1 -11.65 -16.31 3.49
C MET A 1 -10.39 -15.90 4.20
N SER A 2 -9.81 -14.76 3.84
CA SER A 2 -8.70 -14.21 4.61
C SER A 2 -9.25 -13.51 5.85
N ALA A 3 -8.44 -13.38 6.91
CA ALA A 3 -8.82 -12.59 8.09
C ALA A 3 -9.20 -11.14 7.72
N ILE A 4 -8.63 -10.60 6.64
CA ILE A 4 -8.94 -9.27 6.11
C ILE A 4 -10.39 -9.20 5.59
N ASP A 5 -10.88 -10.25 4.93
CA ASP A 5 -12.25 -10.28 4.42
C ASP A 5 -13.28 -10.33 5.54
N GLU A 6 -12.96 -11.00 6.65
CA GLU A 6 -13.82 -11.05 7.84
C GLU A 6 -13.94 -9.67 8.50
N LEU A 7 -12.84 -8.90 8.57
CA LEU A 7 -12.85 -7.53 9.10
C LEU A 7 -13.71 -6.56 8.27
N LYS A 8 -13.91 -6.84 6.97
CA LYS A 8 -14.79 -6.02 6.12
C LYS A 8 -16.26 -6.12 6.52
N SER A 9 -16.69 -7.21 7.16
CA SER A 9 -18.10 -7.46 7.52
C SER A 9 -18.60 -6.68 8.76
N ILE A 10 -17.70 -6.02 9.49
CA ILE A 10 -18.05 -5.22 10.67
C ILE A 10 -18.70 -3.91 10.22
N SER A 11 -19.92 -3.62 10.74
CA SER A 11 -20.79 -2.50 10.32
C SER A 11 -20.43 -1.13 10.93
N THR A 12 -19.31 -1.03 11.64
CA THR A 12 -18.81 0.21 12.23
C THR A 12 -17.86 0.91 11.27
N LYS A 13 -17.82 2.25 11.32
CA LYS A 13 -16.84 3.05 10.58
C LYS A 13 -15.42 2.55 10.89
N LYS A 14 -14.67 2.22 9.85
CA LYS A 14 -13.33 1.63 9.96
C LYS A 14 -12.31 2.50 9.26
N HIS A 15 -11.11 2.52 9.81
CA HIS A 15 -9.94 3.12 9.20
C HIS A 15 -8.95 2.00 8.98
N VAL A 16 -8.60 1.73 7.72
CA VAL A 16 -7.69 0.64 7.37
C VAL A 16 -6.41 1.25 6.84
N VAL A 17 -5.31 0.90 7.52
CA VAL A 17 -3.94 1.20 7.10
C VAL A 17 -3.26 -0.11 6.77
N THR A 18 -2.69 -0.20 5.58
CA THR A 18 -1.91 -1.36 5.12
C THR A 18 -0.49 -0.90 4.86
N SER A 19 0.47 -1.44 5.61
CA SER A 19 1.89 -1.19 5.40
C SER A 19 2.53 -2.41 4.74
N ILE A 20 3.27 -2.19 3.66
CA ILE A 20 3.99 -3.22 2.91
C ILE A 20 5.45 -2.78 2.82
N GLU A 21 6.36 -3.69 3.16
CA GLU A 21 7.81 -3.48 3.03
C GLU A 21 8.31 -4.39 1.91
N TYR A 22 9.03 -3.80 0.96
CA TYR A 22 9.62 -4.50 -0.16
C TYR A 22 11.15 -4.45 -0.05
N ASP A 23 11.77 -5.61 0.08
CA ASP A 23 13.22 -5.74 -0.09
C ASP A 23 13.58 -5.61 -1.57
N CYS A 24 14.25 -4.51 -1.92
CA CYS A 24 14.60 -4.14 -3.29
C CYS A 24 16.10 -4.28 -3.50
N PRO A 25 16.62 -5.41 -4.01
CA PRO A 25 18.06 -5.65 -4.10
C PRO A 25 18.81 -4.73 -5.08
N SER A 26 18.10 -3.91 -5.86
CA SER A 26 18.64 -2.98 -6.82
C SER A 26 17.70 -1.79 -7.03
N GLN A 27 18.25 -0.70 -7.52
CA GLN A 27 17.48 0.50 -7.87
C GLN A 27 16.40 0.23 -8.92
N GLU A 28 16.65 -0.66 -9.89
CA GLU A 28 15.63 -1.07 -10.88
C GLU A 28 14.39 -1.68 -10.21
N LYS A 29 14.56 -2.40 -9.09
CA LYS A 29 13.43 -2.94 -8.32
C LYS A 29 12.70 -1.87 -7.52
N GLU A 30 13.42 -0.89 -7.00
CA GLU A 30 12.80 0.27 -6.34
C GLU A 30 11.90 1.04 -7.32
N ASP A 31 12.40 1.28 -8.54
CA ASP A 31 11.67 1.95 -9.63
C ASP A 31 10.43 1.14 -10.06
N GLU A 32 10.56 -0.19 -10.19
CA GLU A 32 9.43 -1.07 -10.52
C GLU A 32 8.32 -1.02 -9.45
N VAL A 33 8.70 -1.03 -8.16
CA VAL A 33 7.75 -0.88 -7.05
C VAL A 33 7.09 0.49 -7.10
N PHE A 34 7.86 1.56 -7.35
CA PHE A 34 7.32 2.91 -7.46
C PHE A 34 6.30 3.04 -8.60
N ASP A 35 6.64 2.59 -9.81
CA ASP A 35 5.76 2.65 -10.97
C ASP A 35 4.48 1.84 -10.76
N THR A 36 4.59 0.67 -10.12
CA THR A 36 3.45 -0.18 -9.79
C THR A 36 2.51 0.51 -8.79
N VAL A 37 3.07 1.06 -7.70
CA VAL A 37 2.29 1.79 -6.68
C VAL A 37 1.62 3.02 -7.31
N GLN A 38 2.33 3.75 -8.17
CA GLN A 38 1.80 4.89 -8.89
C GLN A 38 0.68 4.49 -9.87
N GLY A 39 0.81 3.32 -10.52
CA GLY A 39 -0.23 2.75 -11.38
C GLY A 39 -1.50 2.42 -10.60
N ILE A 40 -1.37 1.76 -9.44
CA ILE A 40 -2.50 1.42 -8.57
C ILE A 40 -3.23 2.68 -8.14
N LEU A 41 -2.49 3.74 -7.75
CA LEU A 41 -3.08 5.03 -7.42
C LEU A 41 -3.95 5.55 -8.54
N LYS A 42 -3.46 5.58 -9.78
CA LYS A 42 -4.22 6.10 -10.93
C LYS A 42 -5.53 5.36 -11.19
N HIS A 43 -5.62 4.09 -10.80
CA HIS A 43 -6.78 3.23 -11.09
C HIS A 43 -7.75 3.06 -9.92
N HIS A 44 -7.33 3.31 -8.67
CA HIS A 44 -8.12 3.06 -7.46
C HIS A 44 -8.24 4.30 -6.55
N LEU A 45 -8.17 5.51 -7.11
CA LEU A 45 -8.22 6.78 -6.35
C LEU A 45 -9.45 6.90 -5.43
N ASP A 46 -10.60 6.36 -5.82
CA ASP A 46 -11.84 6.49 -5.05
C ASP A 46 -11.83 5.66 -3.75
N GLU A 47 -11.03 4.59 -3.71
CA GLU A 47 -10.92 3.67 -2.56
C GLU A 47 -9.75 4.02 -1.64
N VAL A 48 -8.78 4.79 -2.15
CA VAL A 48 -7.52 5.10 -1.47
C VAL A 48 -7.51 6.55 -0.99
N ALA A 49 -7.43 6.76 0.32
CA ALA A 49 -7.38 8.07 0.95
C ALA A 49 -5.99 8.71 0.90
N LYS A 50 -4.94 7.90 1.06
CA LYS A 50 -3.54 8.34 1.12
C LYS A 50 -2.61 7.17 0.82
N ILE A 51 -1.51 7.44 0.11
CA ILE A 51 -0.35 6.54 0.07
C ILE A 51 0.91 7.30 0.48
N THR A 52 1.76 6.62 1.25
CA THR A 52 3.13 7.06 1.57
C THR A 52 4.11 6.05 0.97
N TYR A 53 5.17 6.54 0.33
CA TYR A 53 6.26 5.73 -0.22
C TYR A 53 7.57 6.26 0.36
N ASP A 54 8.30 5.42 1.08
CA ASP A 54 9.55 5.78 1.74
C ASP A 54 10.67 4.82 1.30
N LEU A 55 11.78 5.39 0.81
CA LEU A 55 13.03 4.67 0.54
C LEU A 55 13.86 4.61 1.82
N GLU A 56 14.11 3.41 2.32
CA GLU A 56 14.95 3.18 3.49
C GLU A 56 16.39 2.83 3.10
N THR A 57 17.33 3.10 4.00
CA THR A 57 18.78 2.97 3.77
C THR A 57 19.28 1.54 3.52
N GLU A 58 18.41 0.53 3.60
CA GLU A 58 18.72 -0.89 3.41
C GLU A 58 18.23 -1.44 2.06
N ASN A 59 18.00 -0.57 1.07
CA ASN A 59 17.32 -0.91 -0.19
C ASN A 59 15.92 -1.50 0.04
N LYS A 60 15.23 -0.93 1.03
CA LYS A 60 13.87 -1.32 1.38
C LYS A 60 12.94 -0.20 1.00
N VAL A 61 11.80 -0.58 0.47
CA VAL A 61 10.74 0.35 0.10
C VAL A 61 9.56 0.06 1.00
N LYS A 62 9.15 1.07 1.77
CA LYS A 62 7.94 0.98 2.58
C LYS A 62 6.82 1.73 1.90
N VAL A 63 5.70 1.03 1.72
CA VAL A 63 4.48 1.59 1.16
C VAL A 63 3.38 1.48 2.19
N GLU A 64 2.80 2.61 2.58
CA GLU A 64 1.65 2.65 3.47
C GLU A 64 0.43 3.15 2.72
N VAL A 65 -0.67 2.40 2.76
CA VAL A 65 -1.94 2.71 2.08
C VAL A 65 -3.04 2.88 3.10
N THR A 66 -3.70 4.03 3.05
CA THR A 66 -4.90 4.33 3.83
C THR A 66 -6.12 4.24 2.94
N GLN A 67 -7.14 3.48 3.34
CA GLN A 67 -8.37 3.30 2.57
C GLN A 67 -9.56 4.07 3.17
N ASN A 68 -10.47 4.52 2.31
CA ASN A 68 -11.78 5.03 2.70
C ASN A 68 -12.79 3.86 2.62
N LEU A 69 -13.23 3.34 3.77
CA LEU A 69 -14.17 2.21 3.85
C LEU A 69 -15.40 2.52 4.71
#